data_AF-A0A4Y4KJA7-F1
#
_entry.id   AF-A0A4Y4KJA7-F1
#
_cell.length_a   1.000
_cell.length_b   1.000
_cell.length_c   1.000
_cell.angle_alpha   90.00
_cell.angle_beta   90.00
_cell.angle_gamma   90.00
#
_symmetry.space_group_name_H-M   'P 1'
#
loop_
_entity.id
_entity.type
_entity.pdbx_description
1 polymer ?
#
loop_
_entity_poly.entity_id
_entity_poly.type
_entity_poly.pdbx_seq_one_letter_code
_entity_poly.pdbx_strand_id
1 'polypeptide(L)'
;MDFRQLEYFEAVVEAGSVSQAAKNLHMTQPPLSHAIAKLERELGVSLLERTAKGVHPTQAGLHLLSRGERLIADRNRVVETLKLMGGGAIGDLHIGVEPMVINEIIADVLAEFLDQAPKARVTLADVTPDLIVQGVLSGDLDMGCVPFGSTQFARFVAEGCDWCPIIDINVKLAVPRYRAMESRPDGKGWGRWILPSRLSAFWGMPDAAEKALSGDDSFEVIEVSTPQTAVAFVAAGLGVALVTERIAGSSDSVALLDPPEWLRSMQATLLWKRGGEITPLMDRWLQATRTVAEHRRALGR
;
A
#
# COMPACT_ATOMS: atom_id res chain seq x y z
N MET A 1 -29.32 -5.21 13.74
CA MET A 1 -28.47 -4.89 12.58
C MET A 1 -28.00 -6.19 11.95
N ASP A 2 -28.20 -6.34 10.65
CA ASP A 2 -27.61 -7.40 9.82
C ASP A 2 -26.72 -6.81 8.71
N PHE A 3 -25.96 -7.65 8.00
CA PHE A 3 -25.03 -7.21 6.94
C PHE A 3 -25.75 -6.58 5.74
N ARG A 4 -26.99 -6.99 5.46
CA ARG A 4 -27.74 -6.48 4.31
C ARG A 4 -28.24 -5.05 4.57
N GLN A 5 -28.64 -4.76 5.80
CA GLN A 5 -28.95 -3.41 6.25
C GLN A 5 -27.73 -2.47 6.15
N LEU A 6 -26.53 -3.00 6.41
CA LEU A 6 -25.28 -2.25 6.30
C LEU A 6 -24.91 -1.97 4.84
N GLU A 7 -24.95 -2.98 3.97
CA GLU A 7 -24.79 -2.84 2.51
C GLU A 7 -25.76 -1.80 1.92
N TYR A 8 -27.01 -1.78 2.39
CA TYR A 8 -28.02 -0.81 1.99
C TYR A 8 -27.71 0.62 2.47
N PHE A 9 -27.19 0.77 3.68
CA PHE A 9 -26.79 2.07 4.21
C PHE A 9 -25.63 2.65 3.39
N GLU A 10 -24.59 1.85 3.12
CA GLU A 10 -23.45 2.25 2.28
C GLU A 10 -23.89 2.67 0.87
N ALA A 11 -24.74 1.87 0.23
CA ALA A 11 -25.28 2.19 -1.09
C ALA A 11 -26.07 3.52 -1.12
N VAL A 12 -26.78 3.85 -0.04
CA VAL A 12 -27.51 5.13 0.07
C VAL A 12 -26.56 6.30 0.25
N VAL A 13 -25.50 6.14 1.05
CA VAL A 13 -24.47 7.17 1.24
C VAL A 13 -23.72 7.42 -0.06
N GLU A 14 -23.28 6.37 -0.75
CA GLU A 14 -22.55 6.45 -2.02
C GLU A 14 -23.38 7.13 -3.12
N ALA A 15 -24.66 6.76 -3.23
CA ALA A 15 -25.55 7.33 -4.24
C ALA A 15 -26.07 8.75 -3.89
N GLY A 16 -25.90 9.19 -2.63
CA GLY A 16 -26.45 10.46 -2.12
C GLY A 16 -27.99 10.56 -2.18
N SER A 17 -28.68 9.45 -2.48
CA SER A 17 -30.12 9.40 -2.73
C SER A 17 -30.64 7.98 -2.57
N VAL A 18 -31.72 7.83 -1.78
CA VAL A 18 -32.38 6.52 -1.59
C VAL A 18 -32.98 6.00 -2.89
N SER A 19 -33.52 6.89 -3.73
CA SER A 19 -34.11 6.47 -5.01
C SER A 19 -33.04 5.98 -5.99
N GLN A 20 -31.85 6.59 -5.98
CA GLN A 20 -30.74 6.18 -6.84
C GLN A 20 -30.09 4.89 -6.32
N ALA A 21 -29.88 4.77 -5.00
CA ALA A 21 -29.39 3.53 -4.38
C ALA A 21 -30.32 2.34 -4.66
N ALA A 22 -31.63 2.54 -4.59
CA ALA A 22 -32.59 1.48 -4.91
C ALA A 22 -32.46 1.01 -6.37
N LYS A 23 -32.25 1.94 -7.33
CA LYS A 23 -31.99 1.60 -8.73
C LYS A 23 -30.70 0.79 -8.87
N ASN A 24 -29.61 1.22 -8.22
CA ASN A 24 -28.31 0.53 -8.26
C ASN A 24 -28.41 -0.89 -7.66
N LEU A 25 -29.24 -1.08 -6.64
CA LEU A 25 -29.49 -2.36 -5.99
C LEU A 25 -30.59 -3.20 -6.68
N HIS A 26 -31.07 -2.78 -7.86
CA HIS A 26 -32.15 -3.44 -8.60
C HIS A 26 -33.41 -3.71 -7.75
N MET A 27 -33.80 -2.73 -6.93
CA MET A 27 -34.98 -2.81 -6.08
C MET A 27 -35.83 -1.53 -6.15
N THR A 28 -37.03 -1.60 -5.56
CA THR A 28 -37.86 -0.41 -5.37
C THR A 28 -37.43 0.36 -4.12
N GLN A 29 -37.72 1.66 -4.09
CA GLN A 29 -37.34 2.54 -2.98
C GLN A 29 -38.01 2.21 -1.62
N PRO A 30 -39.29 1.78 -1.53
CA PRO A 30 -39.94 1.57 -0.23
C PRO A 30 -39.26 0.50 0.64
N PRO A 31 -38.87 -0.69 0.12
CA PRO A 31 -38.09 -1.68 0.88
C PRO A 31 -36.76 -1.14 1.41
N LEU A 32 -36.03 -0.39 0.60
CA LEU A 32 -34.75 0.20 1.00
C LEU A 32 -34.95 1.23 2.13
N SER A 33 -35.93 2.12 1.97
CA SER A 33 -36.25 3.13 3.00
C SER A 33 -36.66 2.47 4.32
N HIS A 34 -37.44 1.38 4.25
CA HIS A 34 -37.86 0.63 5.43
C HIS A 34 -36.68 -0.05 6.13
N ALA A 35 -35.76 -0.64 5.37
CA ALA A 35 -34.58 -1.30 5.92
C ALA A 35 -33.66 -0.32 6.66
N ILE A 36 -33.44 0.87 6.09
CA ILE A 36 -32.68 1.95 6.75
C ILE A 36 -33.38 2.44 8.02
N ALA A 37 -34.68 2.73 7.95
CA ALA A 37 -35.43 3.17 9.13
C ALA A 37 -35.49 2.08 10.23
N LYS A 38 -35.43 0.80 9.85
CA LYS A 38 -35.30 -0.31 10.79
C LYS A 38 -33.91 -0.32 11.43
N LEU A 39 -32.84 -0.13 10.65
CA LEU A 39 -31.47 -0.04 11.15
C LEU A 39 -31.30 1.09 12.17
N GLU A 40 -31.77 2.30 11.83
CA GLU A 40 -31.70 3.47 12.73
C GLU A 40 -32.49 3.23 14.03
N ARG A 41 -33.67 2.59 13.95
CA ARG A 41 -34.45 2.22 15.15
C ARG A 41 -33.76 1.18 16.02
N GLU A 42 -33.14 0.18 15.42
CA GLU A 42 -32.40 -0.86 16.17
C GLU A 42 -31.17 -0.29 16.87
N LEU A 43 -30.50 0.70 16.27
CA LEU A 43 -29.33 1.36 16.85
C LEU A 43 -29.69 2.54 17.76
N GLY A 44 -30.94 3.01 17.74
CA GLY A 44 -31.41 4.13 18.55
C GLY A 44 -30.86 5.49 18.12
N VAL A 45 -30.27 5.61 16.92
CA VAL A 45 -29.65 6.84 16.40
C VAL A 45 -29.95 7.01 14.92
N SER A 46 -30.10 8.27 14.48
CA SER A 46 -30.19 8.61 13.05
C SER A 46 -28.82 8.53 12.40
N LEU A 47 -28.73 7.76 11.32
CA LEU A 47 -27.52 7.55 10.54
C LEU A 47 -27.48 8.45 9.31
N LEU A 48 -28.65 8.86 8.81
CA LEU A 48 -28.78 9.71 7.63
C LEU A 48 -29.57 10.98 7.94
N GLU A 49 -29.17 12.09 7.35
CA GLU A 49 -29.91 13.33 7.31
C GLU A 49 -30.34 13.65 5.87
N ARG A 50 -31.56 14.15 5.72
CA ARG A 50 -32.13 14.55 4.43
C ARG A 50 -32.09 16.07 4.32
N THR A 51 -31.46 16.58 3.28
CA THR A 51 -31.36 18.01 2.99
C THR A 51 -31.85 18.30 1.57
N ALA A 52 -31.96 19.58 1.21
CA ALA A 52 -32.23 19.98 -0.17
C ALA A 52 -31.15 19.53 -1.17
N LYS A 53 -29.95 19.19 -0.70
CA LYS A 53 -28.83 18.72 -1.52
C LYS A 53 -28.78 17.20 -1.68
N GLY A 54 -29.65 16.47 -0.99
CA GLY A 54 -29.71 15.00 -1.03
C GLY A 54 -29.65 14.38 0.37
N VAL A 55 -29.15 13.16 0.41
CA VAL A 55 -29.01 12.36 1.64
C VAL A 55 -27.54 12.34 2.04
N HIS A 56 -27.24 12.68 3.29
CA HIS A 56 -25.89 12.70 3.84
C HIS A 56 -25.82 11.88 5.13
N PRO A 57 -24.67 11.28 5.46
CA PRO A 57 -24.49 10.61 6.74
C PRO A 57 -24.40 11.63 7.88
N THR A 58 -25.00 11.30 9.02
CA THR A 58 -24.78 12.02 10.28
C THR A 58 -23.38 11.68 10.84
N GLN A 59 -22.98 12.28 11.97
CA GLN A 59 -21.76 11.85 12.68
C GLN A 59 -21.80 10.35 13.07
N ALA A 60 -22.96 9.86 13.50
CA ALA A 60 -23.15 8.44 13.76
C ALA A 60 -23.08 7.61 12.46
N GLY A 61 -23.64 8.13 11.36
CA GLY A 61 -23.53 7.53 10.03
C GLY A 61 -22.10 7.43 9.52
N LEU A 62 -21.29 8.48 9.67
CA LEU A 62 -19.87 8.48 9.31
C LEU A 62 -19.09 7.46 10.13
N HIS A 63 -19.37 7.37 11.44
CA HIS A 63 -18.75 6.37 12.28
C HIS A 63 -19.13 4.95 11.85
N LEU A 64 -20.42 4.71 11.54
CA LEU A 64 -20.88 3.43 11.03
C LEU A 64 -20.27 3.10 9.68
N LEU A 65 -20.14 4.07 8.76
CA LEU A 65 -19.53 3.86 7.44
C LEU A 65 -18.09 3.35 7.58
N SER A 66 -17.28 4.03 8.38
CA SER A 66 -15.88 3.65 8.62
C SER A 66 -15.70 2.26 9.24
N ARG A 67 -16.67 1.79 10.04
CA ARG A 67 -16.64 0.46 10.66
C ARG A 67 -17.39 -0.59 9.83
N GLY A 68 -18.34 -0.16 9.03
CA GLY A 68 -19.26 -0.98 8.24
C GLY A 68 -18.55 -1.68 7.11
N GLU A 69 -17.73 -0.94 6.37
CA GLU A 69 -16.89 -1.47 5.30
C GLU A 69 -16.04 -2.65 5.79
N ARG A 70 -15.46 -2.50 7.00
CA ARG A 70 -14.67 -3.56 7.65
C ARG A 70 -15.51 -4.78 8.02
N LEU A 71 -16.72 -4.60 8.55
CA LEU A 71 -17.60 -5.71 8.91
C LEU A 71 -18.02 -6.52 7.67
N ILE A 72 -18.33 -5.85 6.56
CA ILE A 72 -18.68 -6.50 5.30
C ILE A 72 -17.47 -7.24 4.72
N ALA A 73 -16.29 -6.61 4.73
CA ALA A 73 -15.05 -7.23 4.28
C ALA A 73 -14.71 -8.48 5.09
N ASP A 74 -14.75 -8.41 6.42
CA ASP A 74 -14.48 -9.56 7.31
C ASP A 74 -15.49 -10.69 7.06
N ARG A 75 -16.77 -10.38 6.88
CA ARG A 75 -17.79 -11.36 6.51
C ARG A 75 -17.49 -12.03 5.17
N ASN A 76 -17.07 -11.26 4.17
CA ASN A 76 -16.71 -11.80 2.85
C ASN A 76 -15.49 -12.72 2.95
N ARG A 77 -14.45 -12.36 3.71
CA ARG A 77 -13.27 -13.21 3.94
C ARG A 77 -13.59 -14.50 4.68
N VAL A 78 -14.47 -14.45 5.68
CA VAL A 78 -14.95 -15.68 6.35
C VAL A 78 -15.66 -16.59 5.36
N VAL A 79 -16.56 -16.03 4.54
CA VAL A 79 -17.30 -16.81 3.53
C VAL A 79 -16.35 -17.40 2.49
N GLU A 80 -15.36 -16.63 2.03
CA GLU A 80 -14.36 -17.07 1.06
C GLU A 80 -13.45 -18.17 1.63
N THR A 81 -12.91 -17.95 2.83
CA THR A 81 -12.14 -18.95 3.58
C THR A 81 -12.92 -20.26 3.73
N LEU A 82 -14.18 -20.20 4.15
CA LEU A 82 -15.02 -21.39 4.31
C LEU A 82 -15.30 -22.11 2.99
N LYS A 83 -15.50 -21.38 1.88
CA LYS A 83 -15.64 -21.97 0.55
C LYS A 83 -14.37 -22.69 0.10
N LEU A 84 -13.20 -22.11 0.38
CA LEU A 84 -11.90 -22.68 0.03
C LEU A 84 -11.58 -23.93 0.87
N MET A 85 -11.93 -23.92 2.16
CA MET A 85 -11.82 -25.08 3.05
C MET A 85 -12.66 -26.28 2.56
N GLY A 86 -13.85 -26.03 2.01
CA GLY A 86 -14.69 -27.07 1.40
C GLY A 86 -14.14 -27.67 0.09
N GLY A 87 -13.23 -26.95 -0.60
CA GLY A 87 -12.69 -27.33 -1.92
C GLY A 87 -11.28 -27.90 -1.92
N GLY A 88 -10.61 -28.00 -0.76
CA GLY A 88 -9.23 -28.50 -0.67
C GLY A 88 -8.17 -27.55 -1.27
N ALA A 89 -8.53 -26.29 -1.50
CA ALA A 89 -7.61 -25.22 -1.89
C ALA A 89 -7.08 -24.56 -0.61
N ILE A 90 -5.76 -24.47 -0.48
CA ILE A 90 -5.10 -23.77 0.62
C ILE A 90 -5.16 -22.27 0.28
N GLY A 91 -6.29 -21.62 0.56
CA GLY A 91 -6.49 -20.16 0.69
C GLY A 91 -6.07 -19.22 -0.45
N ASP A 92 -6.49 -17.96 -0.32
CA ASP A 92 -5.97 -16.83 -1.09
C ASP A 92 -5.10 -15.97 -0.13
N LEU A 93 -3.97 -15.46 -0.62
CA LEU A 93 -3.07 -14.58 0.12
C LEU A 93 -2.95 -13.23 -0.61
N HIS A 94 -3.40 -12.16 0.04
CA HIS A 94 -3.40 -10.81 -0.50
C HIS A 94 -2.29 -9.98 0.15
N ILE A 95 -1.36 -9.48 -0.66
CA ILE A 95 -0.19 -8.76 -0.17
C ILE A 95 -0.08 -7.41 -0.87
N GLY A 96 -0.06 -6.33 -0.10
CA GLY A 96 0.28 -5.01 -0.62
C GLY A 96 1.78 -4.86 -0.71
N VAL A 97 2.29 -4.43 -1.85
CA VAL A 97 3.73 -4.29 -2.09
C VAL A 97 4.01 -2.91 -2.64
N GLU A 98 4.94 -2.21 -1.99
CA GLU A 98 5.42 -0.94 -2.51
C GLU A 98 6.35 -1.21 -3.72
N PRO A 99 6.17 -0.49 -4.86
CA PRO A 99 6.87 -0.78 -6.11
C PRO A 99 8.41 -0.78 -6.07
N MET A 100 9.04 -0.06 -5.14
CA MET A 100 10.49 -0.08 -4.97
C MET A 100 10.97 -1.39 -4.31
N VAL A 101 10.13 -2.05 -3.50
CA VAL A 101 10.47 -3.29 -2.79
C VAL A 101 10.23 -4.54 -3.62
N ILE A 102 9.31 -4.50 -4.59
CA ILE A 102 8.90 -5.69 -5.36
C ILE A 102 10.07 -6.39 -6.06
N ASN A 103 10.92 -5.59 -6.70
CA ASN A 103 12.08 -6.07 -7.45
C ASN A 103 13.27 -6.37 -6.54
N GLU A 104 13.23 -5.88 -5.30
CA GLU A 104 14.24 -6.18 -4.31
C GLU A 104 14.06 -7.60 -3.82
N ILE A 105 12.95 -8.01 -3.21
CA ILE A 105 12.86 -9.35 -2.58
C ILE A 105 11.61 -10.15 -2.91
N ILE A 106 10.50 -9.50 -3.24
CA ILE A 106 9.19 -10.14 -3.29
C ILE A 106 9.09 -11.21 -4.39
N ALA A 107 9.73 -10.99 -5.55
CA ALA A 107 9.73 -11.98 -6.62
C ALA A 107 10.37 -13.31 -6.20
N ASP A 108 11.49 -13.27 -5.48
CA ASP A 108 12.18 -14.46 -4.99
C ASP A 108 11.37 -15.15 -3.89
N VAL A 109 10.75 -14.36 -3.00
CA VAL A 109 9.87 -14.88 -1.95
C VAL A 109 8.64 -15.56 -2.54
N LEU A 110 8.04 -14.99 -3.57
CA LEU A 110 6.90 -15.60 -4.25
C LEU A 110 7.28 -16.93 -4.88
N ALA A 111 8.46 -17.03 -5.50
CA ALA A 111 8.95 -18.28 -6.06
C ALA A 111 9.11 -19.37 -4.98
N GLU A 112 9.83 -19.05 -3.90
CA GLU A 112 10.02 -19.96 -2.75
C GLU A 112 8.67 -20.35 -2.11
N PHE A 113 7.75 -19.39 -1.96
CA PHE A 113 6.43 -19.64 -1.40
C PHE A 113 5.59 -20.59 -2.26
N LEU A 114 5.58 -20.40 -3.58
CA LEU A 114 4.79 -21.24 -4.49
C LEU A 114 5.35 -22.66 -4.61
N ASP A 115 6.65 -22.87 -4.40
CA ASP A 115 7.23 -24.21 -4.28
C ASP A 115 6.70 -24.95 -3.04
N GLN A 116 6.53 -24.22 -1.92
CA GLN A 116 5.99 -24.78 -0.67
C GLN A 116 4.45 -24.89 -0.66
N ALA A 117 3.75 -24.06 -1.43
CA ALA A 117 2.29 -23.97 -1.47
C ALA A 117 1.77 -23.85 -2.91
N PRO A 118 1.93 -24.89 -3.76
CA PRO A 118 1.65 -24.82 -5.22
C PRO A 118 0.18 -24.64 -5.57
N LYS A 119 -0.73 -24.78 -4.59
CA LYS A 119 -2.18 -24.58 -4.76
C LYS A 119 -2.67 -23.25 -4.20
N ALA A 120 -1.79 -22.47 -3.57
CA ALA A 120 -2.16 -21.16 -3.04
C ALA A 120 -2.38 -20.18 -4.20
N ARG A 121 -3.36 -19.29 -4.04
CA ARG A 121 -3.51 -18.14 -4.92
C ARG A 121 -2.91 -16.93 -4.22
N VAL A 122 -2.01 -16.22 -4.89
CA VAL A 122 -1.41 -14.99 -4.36
C VAL A 122 -1.84 -13.82 -5.23
N THR A 123 -2.33 -12.76 -4.59
CA THR A 123 -2.62 -11.48 -5.23
C THR A 123 -1.67 -10.43 -4.67
N LEU A 124 -0.87 -9.83 -5.53
CA LEU A 124 -0.02 -8.70 -5.18
C LEU A 124 -0.68 -7.40 -5.63
N ALA A 125 -0.82 -6.45 -4.70
CA ALA A 125 -1.34 -5.11 -4.97
C ALA A 125 -0.20 -4.09 -4.93
N ASP A 126 0.13 -3.53 -6.09
CA ASP A 126 1.19 -2.52 -6.22
C ASP A 126 0.63 -1.14 -5.85
N VAL A 127 0.78 -0.76 -4.58
CA VAL A 127 0.17 0.45 -4.01
C VAL A 127 1.14 1.19 -3.09
N THR A 128 0.82 2.43 -2.77
CA THR A 128 1.64 3.28 -1.89
C THR A 128 1.62 2.79 -0.44
N PRO A 129 2.66 3.07 0.37
CA PRO A 129 2.75 2.56 1.75
C PRO A 129 1.54 2.89 2.64
N ASP A 130 0.94 4.07 2.49
CA ASP A 130 -0.25 4.49 3.23
C ASP A 130 -1.45 3.57 2.93
N LEU A 131 -1.69 3.25 1.66
CA LEU A 131 -2.74 2.33 1.22
C LEU A 131 -2.45 0.89 1.66
N ILE A 132 -1.19 0.48 1.66
CA ILE A 132 -0.78 -0.84 2.17
C ILE A 132 -1.14 -0.96 3.65
N VAL A 133 -0.73 0.00 4.47
CA VAL A 133 -1.00 -0.07 5.91
C VAL A 133 -2.49 0.07 6.19
N GLN A 134 -3.21 0.94 5.48
CA GLN A 134 -4.68 1.02 5.59
C GLN A 134 -5.33 -0.32 5.26
N GLY A 135 -4.94 -0.95 4.14
CA GLY A 135 -5.42 -2.25 3.71
C GLY A 135 -5.13 -3.36 4.72
N VAL A 136 -3.95 -3.36 5.36
CA VAL A 136 -3.65 -4.32 6.42
C VAL A 136 -4.49 -4.07 7.69
N LEU A 137 -4.73 -2.81 8.05
CA LEU A 137 -5.52 -2.47 9.24
C LEU A 137 -7.03 -2.73 9.04
N SER A 138 -7.56 -2.51 7.84
CA SER A 138 -8.91 -2.92 7.42
C SER A 138 -9.00 -4.43 7.18
N GLY A 139 -7.86 -5.08 6.94
CA GLY A 139 -7.70 -6.49 6.62
C GLY A 139 -7.80 -6.80 5.13
N ASP A 140 -8.07 -5.82 4.26
CA ASP A 140 -8.18 -6.01 2.81
C ASP A 140 -6.90 -6.58 2.20
N LEU A 141 -5.80 -6.41 2.93
CA LEU A 141 -4.54 -7.10 2.72
C LEU A 141 -4.24 -7.96 3.94
N ASP A 142 -3.78 -9.18 3.73
CA ASP A 142 -3.30 -10.06 4.80
C ASP A 142 -1.95 -9.55 5.33
N MET A 143 -1.09 -9.07 4.41
CA MET A 143 0.24 -8.58 4.70
C MET A 143 0.61 -7.37 3.83
N GLY A 144 1.60 -6.60 4.26
CA GLY A 144 2.17 -5.48 3.53
C GLY A 144 3.68 -5.54 3.49
N CYS A 145 4.30 -5.11 2.39
CA CYS A 145 5.74 -4.92 2.30
C CYS A 145 6.07 -3.51 1.83
N VAL A 146 6.79 -2.77 2.68
CA VAL A 146 7.07 -1.35 2.49
C VAL A 146 8.53 -1.03 2.87
N PRO A 147 9.14 -0.02 2.27
CA PRO A 147 10.46 0.45 2.67
C PRO A 147 10.36 1.43 3.85
N PHE A 148 11.22 1.27 4.87
CA PHE A 148 11.35 2.22 5.98
C PHE A 148 12.81 2.66 6.18
N GLY A 149 13.01 3.93 6.53
CA GLY A 149 14.29 4.44 7.03
C GLY A 149 14.50 4.15 8.53
N SER A 150 15.75 4.07 8.97
CA SER A 150 16.16 3.67 10.33
C SER A 150 15.67 4.59 11.48
N THR A 151 15.21 5.80 11.18
CA THR A 151 14.83 6.82 12.17
C THR A 151 13.36 7.23 12.15
N GLN A 152 12.56 6.75 11.19
CA GLN A 152 11.17 7.18 11.02
C GLN A 152 10.25 6.00 10.68
N PHE A 153 10.29 4.96 11.51
CA PHE A 153 9.17 4.02 11.54
C PHE A 153 7.93 4.80 11.97
N ALA A 154 6.96 4.93 11.07
CA ALA A 154 5.76 5.73 11.33
C ALA A 154 5.10 5.20 12.60
N ARG A 155 4.95 6.07 13.61
CA ARG A 155 4.23 5.81 14.86
C ARG A 155 2.89 5.09 14.62
N PHE A 156 2.24 5.39 13.50
CA PHE A 156 1.02 4.77 12.97
C PHE A 156 1.15 3.26 12.66
N VAL A 157 2.26 2.80 12.05
CA VAL A 157 2.51 1.37 11.81
C VAL A 157 2.76 0.69 13.16
N ALA A 158 3.51 1.34 14.05
CA ALA A 158 3.81 0.81 15.38
C ALA A 158 2.57 0.73 16.30
N GLU A 159 1.50 1.48 16.04
CA GLU A 159 0.29 1.46 16.86
C GLU A 159 -0.70 0.35 16.44
N GLY A 160 -0.67 -0.12 15.19
CA GLY A 160 -1.65 -1.09 14.68
C GLY A 160 -1.10 -2.34 13.98
N CYS A 161 0.20 -2.40 13.69
CA CYS A 161 0.83 -3.52 12.99
C CYS A 161 1.97 -4.14 13.81
N ASP A 162 2.13 -5.45 13.65
CA ASP A 162 3.37 -6.14 13.94
C ASP A 162 4.19 -6.17 12.63
N TRP A 163 5.52 -6.22 12.77
CA TRP A 163 6.41 -6.05 11.63
C TRP A 163 7.75 -6.74 11.84
N CYS A 164 8.44 -7.04 10.74
CA CYS A 164 9.81 -7.53 10.76
C CYS A 164 10.63 -6.98 9.58
N PRO A 165 11.87 -6.51 9.82
CA PRO A 165 12.77 -6.11 8.75
C PRO A 165 13.25 -7.36 7.99
N ILE A 166 13.31 -7.26 6.67
CA ILE A 166 13.65 -8.37 5.78
C ILE A 166 15.09 -8.21 5.28
N ILE A 167 15.33 -7.18 4.49
CA ILE A 167 16.63 -6.86 3.89
C ILE A 167 16.86 -5.35 3.85
N ASP A 168 18.12 -4.94 3.78
CA ASP A 168 18.48 -3.57 3.45
C ASP A 168 18.26 -3.31 1.96
N ILE A 169 17.78 -2.13 1.63
CA ILE A 169 17.58 -1.64 0.27
C ILE A 169 18.68 -0.63 -0.02
N ASN A 170 19.51 -0.94 -1.02
CA ASN A 170 20.58 -0.06 -1.47
C ASN A 170 20.03 1.02 -2.41
N VAL A 171 19.65 2.16 -1.83
CA VAL A 171 19.15 3.32 -2.57
C VAL A 171 20.32 4.03 -3.28
N LYS A 172 20.16 4.29 -4.57
CA LYS A 172 21.09 5.01 -5.43
C LYS A 172 20.44 6.27 -5.99
N LEU A 173 21.27 7.26 -6.32
CA LEU A 173 20.86 8.38 -7.17
C LEU A 173 21.10 7.99 -8.63
N ALA A 174 20.02 7.81 -9.38
CA ALA A 174 20.08 7.64 -10.83
C ALA A 174 20.28 9.00 -11.49
N VAL A 175 21.31 9.08 -12.33
CA VAL A 175 21.65 10.26 -13.12
C VAL A 175 21.85 9.90 -14.59
N PRO A 176 21.67 10.83 -15.53
CA PRO A 176 22.00 10.59 -16.93
C PRO A 176 23.49 10.27 -17.07
N ARG A 177 23.83 9.15 -17.71
CA ARG A 177 25.21 8.63 -17.75
C ARG A 177 26.21 9.64 -18.31
N TYR A 178 25.82 10.39 -19.33
CA TYR A 178 26.68 11.38 -19.96
C TYR A 178 27.05 12.56 -19.03
N ARG A 179 26.32 12.76 -17.93
CA ARG A 179 26.58 13.77 -16.89
C ARG A 179 27.10 13.19 -15.59
N ALA A 180 27.33 11.87 -15.52
CA ALA A 180 27.77 11.21 -14.30
C ALA A 180 29.08 11.79 -13.72
N MET A 181 29.94 12.32 -14.59
CA MET A 181 31.22 12.95 -14.22
C MET A 181 31.05 14.22 -13.37
N GLU A 182 29.86 14.85 -13.37
CA GLU A 182 29.60 16.02 -12.52
C GLU A 182 29.58 15.66 -11.04
N SER A 183 29.41 14.37 -10.70
CA SER A 183 29.55 13.81 -9.36
C SER A 183 28.85 14.62 -8.27
N ARG A 184 27.54 14.84 -8.46
CA ARG A 184 26.68 15.53 -7.48
C ARG A 184 25.73 14.53 -6.82
N PRO A 185 26.23 13.71 -5.87
CA PRO A 185 25.46 12.62 -5.25
C PRO A 185 24.33 13.11 -4.34
N ASP A 186 24.38 14.37 -3.93
CA ASP A 186 23.31 15.04 -3.18
C ASP A 186 22.17 15.55 -4.08
N GLY A 187 22.29 15.37 -5.39
CA GLY A 187 21.32 15.81 -6.39
C GLY A 187 21.23 17.34 -6.57
N LYS A 188 22.12 18.12 -5.94
CA LYS A 188 22.12 19.58 -6.09
C LYS A 188 22.62 20.01 -7.47
N GLY A 189 22.04 21.08 -8.00
CA GLY A 189 22.37 21.67 -9.30
C GLY A 189 22.06 20.80 -10.54
N TRP A 190 21.32 19.70 -10.39
CA TRP A 190 20.77 18.95 -11.54
C TRP A 190 19.56 19.63 -12.16
N GLY A 191 18.97 20.62 -11.48
CA GLY A 191 17.85 21.45 -11.95
C GLY A 191 16.48 20.77 -11.89
N ARG A 192 16.42 19.44 -11.95
CA ARG A 192 15.14 18.70 -11.88
C ARG A 192 15.24 17.36 -11.15
N TRP A 193 14.28 17.13 -10.27
CA TRP A 193 14.07 15.85 -9.59
C TRP A 193 12.86 15.13 -10.17
N ILE A 194 12.96 13.81 -10.30
CA ILE A 194 11.88 12.92 -10.71
C ILE A 194 11.54 12.06 -9.49
N LEU A 195 10.32 12.20 -9.01
CA LEU A 195 9.92 11.71 -7.69
C LEU A 195 8.57 10.97 -7.76
N PRO A 196 8.29 10.03 -6.84
CA PRO A 196 7.01 9.35 -6.79
C PRO A 196 5.82 10.30 -6.58
N SER A 197 4.74 10.15 -7.37
CA SER A 197 3.46 10.85 -7.16
C SER A 197 2.95 10.53 -5.76
N ARG A 198 2.58 11.55 -4.98
CA ARG A 198 2.16 11.42 -3.57
C ARG A 198 3.26 10.87 -2.65
N LEU A 199 4.45 11.44 -2.75
CA LEU A 199 5.52 11.33 -1.75
C LEU A 199 5.07 11.57 -0.30
N SER A 200 3.93 12.23 -0.08
CA SER A 200 3.26 12.30 1.24
C SER A 200 2.94 10.93 1.85
N ALA A 201 2.93 9.86 1.05
CA ALA A 201 2.76 8.48 1.49
C ALA A 201 4.08 7.76 1.85
N PHE A 202 5.23 8.30 1.46
CA PHE A 202 6.55 7.87 1.92
C PHE A 202 6.84 8.51 3.28
N TRP A 203 6.02 8.16 4.28
CA TRP A 203 6.26 8.54 5.67
C TRP A 203 7.56 7.89 6.14
N GLY A 204 8.66 8.66 6.11
CA GLY A 204 10.00 8.14 6.40
C GLY A 204 11.05 8.38 5.32
N MET A 205 10.74 9.08 4.20
CA MET A 205 11.83 9.84 3.58
C MET A 205 12.29 10.88 4.60
N PRO A 206 13.57 10.87 4.97
CA PRO A 206 14.04 11.69 6.07
C PRO A 206 13.73 13.15 5.77
N ASP A 207 13.42 13.90 6.82
CA ASP A 207 13.47 15.38 6.92
C ASP A 207 14.57 16.02 6.06
N ALA A 208 15.65 15.28 5.80
CA ALA A 208 16.79 15.62 4.97
C ALA A 208 16.54 15.63 3.43
N ALA A 209 15.60 14.87 2.84
CA ALA A 209 15.23 14.97 1.41
C ALA A 209 14.35 16.20 1.18
N GLU A 210 13.43 16.43 2.12
CA GLU A 210 12.64 17.64 2.23
C GLU A 210 13.54 18.86 2.51
N LYS A 211 14.60 18.76 3.32
CA LYS A 211 15.64 19.80 3.54
C LYS A 211 16.67 19.95 2.41
N ALA A 212 16.93 18.92 1.61
CA ALA A 212 17.72 19.04 0.39
C ALA A 212 16.94 19.80 -0.71
N LEU A 213 15.60 19.72 -0.68
CA LEU A 213 14.66 20.44 -1.54
C LEU A 213 14.22 21.81 -0.96
N SER A 214 14.17 21.99 0.36
CA SER A 214 13.62 23.21 1.03
C SER A 214 14.65 24.29 1.38
N GLY A 215 15.75 24.39 0.61
CA GLY A 215 16.71 25.48 0.78
C GLY A 215 17.31 26.03 -0.51
N ASP A 216 16.87 25.55 -1.67
CA ASP A 216 17.30 26.05 -2.97
C ASP A 216 16.07 26.00 -3.89
N ASP A 217 15.44 27.16 -4.12
CA ASP A 217 14.24 27.33 -4.96
C ASP A 217 14.50 27.02 -6.46
N SER A 218 15.64 26.39 -6.80
CA SER A 218 16.12 26.18 -8.17
C SER A 218 15.76 24.83 -8.78
N PHE A 219 15.00 23.96 -8.09
CA PHE A 219 14.67 22.62 -8.58
C PHE A 219 13.22 22.48 -9.02
N GLU A 220 13.02 22.01 -10.24
CA GLU A 220 11.71 21.53 -10.71
C GLU A 220 11.47 20.08 -10.26
N VAL A 221 10.21 19.70 -10.03
CA VAL A 221 9.81 18.32 -9.70
C VAL A 221 8.89 17.76 -10.77
N ILE A 222 9.22 16.58 -11.28
CA ILE A 222 8.32 15.74 -12.08
C ILE A 222 7.84 14.59 -11.20
N GLU A 223 6.53 14.50 -11.02
CA GLU A 223 5.91 13.38 -10.32
C GLU A 223 5.66 12.20 -11.26
N VAL A 224 6.00 10.99 -10.81
CA VAL A 224 5.78 9.73 -11.55
C VAL A 224 5.23 8.65 -10.64
N SER A 225 4.40 7.74 -11.15
CA SER A 225 3.79 6.71 -10.28
C SER A 225 4.67 5.49 -10.04
N THR A 226 5.79 5.32 -10.76
CA THR A 226 6.67 4.14 -10.62
C THR A 226 8.15 4.50 -10.74
N PRO A 227 9.06 3.75 -10.08
CA PRO A 227 10.50 3.90 -10.26
C PRO A 227 10.98 3.63 -11.69
N GLN A 228 10.33 2.74 -12.44
CA GLN A 228 10.68 2.42 -13.83
C GLN A 228 10.45 3.63 -14.74
N THR A 229 9.33 4.34 -14.56
CA THR A 229 9.08 5.61 -15.25
C THR A 229 10.15 6.64 -14.88
N ALA A 230 10.57 6.69 -13.61
CA ALA A 230 11.63 7.58 -13.17
C ALA A 230 12.95 7.31 -13.91
N VAL A 231 13.38 6.03 -13.97
CA VAL A 231 14.59 5.62 -14.71
C VAL A 231 14.52 6.00 -16.18
N ALA A 232 13.37 5.82 -16.84
CA ALA A 232 13.19 6.21 -18.24
C ALA A 232 13.37 7.73 -18.44
N PHE A 233 12.88 8.55 -17.50
CA PHE A 233 13.02 10.00 -17.57
C PHE A 233 14.45 10.45 -17.27
N VAL A 234 15.15 9.80 -16.34
CA VAL A 234 16.59 10.00 -16.11
C VAL A 234 17.38 9.65 -17.37
N ALA A 235 17.08 8.51 -18.00
CA ALA A 235 17.74 8.08 -19.24
C ALA A 235 17.55 9.10 -20.38
N ALA A 236 16.39 9.76 -20.44
CA ALA A 236 16.10 10.83 -21.38
C ALA A 236 16.77 12.18 -21.03
N GLY A 237 17.46 12.27 -19.89
CA GLY A 237 18.13 13.49 -19.45
C GLY A 237 17.20 14.51 -18.80
N LEU A 238 16.00 14.12 -18.37
CA LEU A 238 15.01 15.04 -17.82
C LEU A 238 15.33 15.49 -16.39
N GLY A 239 16.12 14.73 -15.64
CA GLY A 239 16.45 15.01 -14.25
C GLY A 239 17.16 13.84 -13.56
N VAL A 240 17.08 13.81 -12.24
CA VAL A 240 17.63 12.74 -11.39
C VAL A 240 16.53 12.10 -10.52
N ALA A 241 16.73 10.85 -10.12
CA ALA A 241 15.74 10.11 -9.31
C ALA A 241 16.43 9.23 -8.26
N LEU A 242 15.76 9.00 -7.13
CA LEU A 242 16.15 7.94 -6.21
C LEU A 242 15.52 6.62 -6.63
N VAL A 243 16.35 5.59 -6.72
CA VAL A 243 15.97 4.27 -7.22
C VAL A 243 16.84 3.22 -6.53
N THR A 244 16.50 1.95 -6.69
CA THR A 244 17.40 0.87 -6.29
C THR A 244 18.34 0.49 -7.44
N GLU A 245 19.48 -0.09 -7.08
CA GLU A 245 20.45 -0.59 -8.06
C GLU A 245 19.83 -1.59 -9.04
N ARG A 246 18.92 -2.46 -8.59
CA ARG A 246 18.26 -3.46 -9.45
C ARG A 246 17.35 -2.84 -10.50
N ILE A 247 16.65 -1.77 -10.15
CA ILE A 247 15.74 -1.09 -11.09
C ILE A 247 16.55 -0.31 -12.14
N ALA A 248 17.58 0.42 -11.70
CA ALA A 248 18.37 1.27 -12.57
C ALA A 248 19.41 0.53 -13.41
N GLY A 249 19.93 -0.59 -12.91
CA GLY A 249 20.95 -1.40 -13.59
C GLY A 249 20.49 -2.01 -14.92
N SER A 250 19.21 -1.87 -15.27
CA SER A 250 18.64 -2.29 -16.56
C SER A 250 18.90 -1.32 -17.72
N SER A 251 19.45 -0.11 -17.47
CA SER A 251 19.63 0.92 -18.49
C SER A 251 21.09 1.38 -18.64
N ASP A 252 21.64 1.19 -19.84
CA ASP A 252 22.98 1.69 -20.21
C ASP A 252 23.05 3.23 -20.27
N SER A 253 21.93 3.93 -20.32
CA SER A 253 21.88 5.40 -20.37
C SER A 253 21.89 6.06 -18.99
N VAL A 254 21.78 5.26 -17.92
CA VAL A 254 21.75 5.74 -16.54
C VAL A 254 23.04 5.34 -15.83
N ALA A 255 23.59 6.25 -15.04
CA ALA A 255 24.64 5.96 -14.08
C ALA A 255 24.07 6.06 -12.66
N LEU A 256 24.68 5.31 -11.74
CA LEU A 256 24.29 5.29 -10.34
C LEU A 256 25.37 5.95 -9.50
N LEU A 257 24.97 6.94 -8.71
CA LEU A 257 25.81 7.55 -7.70
C LEU A 257 25.37 7.09 -6.31
N ASP A 258 26.32 6.95 -5.41
CA ASP A 258 26.01 6.71 -3.99
C ASP A 258 25.50 8.02 -3.37
N PRO A 259 24.24 8.08 -2.91
CA PRO A 259 23.72 9.27 -2.28
C PRO A 259 24.36 9.46 -0.89
N PRO A 260 24.17 10.62 -0.24
CA PRO A 260 24.55 10.82 1.14
C PRO A 260 24.03 9.72 2.09
N GLU A 261 24.76 9.44 3.18
CA GLU A 261 24.48 8.33 4.09
C GLU A 261 23.05 8.32 4.67
N TRP A 262 22.50 9.49 4.94
CA TRP A 262 21.14 9.65 5.44
C TRP A 262 20.05 9.24 4.41
N LEU A 263 20.37 9.18 3.12
CA LEU A 263 19.51 8.65 2.05
C LEU A 263 19.77 7.18 1.73
N ARG A 264 20.94 6.65 2.11
CA ARG A 264 21.39 5.31 1.68
C ARG A 264 20.71 4.17 2.40
N SER A 265 20.19 4.38 3.61
CA SER A 265 19.70 3.30 4.46
C SER A 265 18.18 3.24 4.50
N MET A 266 17.62 2.29 3.75
CA MET A 266 16.23 1.85 3.86
C MET A 266 16.19 0.34 4.07
N GLN A 267 15.15 -0.15 4.74
CA GLN A 267 14.91 -1.58 4.92
C GLN A 267 13.56 -1.95 4.34
N ALA A 268 13.54 -3.01 3.54
CA ALA A 268 12.30 -3.69 3.18
C ALA A 268 11.73 -4.32 4.45
N THR A 269 10.50 -3.95 4.80
CA THR A 269 9.85 -4.39 6.03
C THR A 269 8.53 -5.04 5.70
N LEU A 270 8.32 -6.25 6.23
CA LEU A 270 7.03 -6.90 6.19
C LEU A 270 6.19 -6.45 7.39
N LEU A 271 4.91 -6.21 7.18
CA LEU A 271 3.97 -5.85 8.24
C LEU A 271 2.66 -6.62 8.10
N TRP A 272 2.00 -6.85 9.23
CA TRP A 272 0.68 -7.45 9.32
C TRP A 272 -0.06 -6.87 10.53
N LYS A 273 -1.38 -7.06 10.59
CA LYS A 273 -2.20 -6.47 11.65
C LYS A 273 -1.83 -7.03 13.03
N ARG A 274 -1.57 -6.14 13.99
CA ARG A 274 -1.21 -6.55 15.36
C ARG A 274 -2.35 -7.31 16.01
N GLY A 275 -2.02 -8.46 16.60
CA GLY A 275 -3.00 -9.34 17.22
C GLY A 275 -4.02 -9.94 16.24
N GLY A 276 -3.79 -9.78 14.93
CA GLY A 276 -4.55 -10.48 13.89
C GLY A 276 -4.17 -11.97 13.85
N GLU A 277 -5.07 -12.77 13.30
CA GLU A 277 -4.80 -14.19 13.06
C GLU A 277 -3.72 -14.34 11.98
N ILE A 278 -2.66 -15.11 12.29
CA ILE A 278 -1.67 -15.52 11.29
C ILE A 278 -2.18 -16.82 10.67
N THR A 279 -2.67 -16.72 9.43
CA THR A 279 -3.16 -17.89 8.70
C THR A 279 -2.00 -18.82 8.31
N PRO A 280 -2.27 -20.09 7.98
CA PRO A 280 -1.23 -21.00 7.51
C PRO A 280 -0.50 -20.51 6.24
N LEU A 281 -1.14 -19.70 5.39
CA LEU A 281 -0.50 -19.10 4.22
C LEU A 281 0.41 -17.94 4.61
N MET A 282 -0.01 -17.09 5.55
CA MET A 282 0.84 -16.02 6.08
C MET A 282 2.09 -16.59 6.75
N ASP A 283 1.95 -17.67 7.53
CA ASP A 283 3.08 -18.33 8.17
C ASP A 283 4.08 -18.90 7.15
N ARG A 284 3.58 -19.56 6.09
CA ARG A 284 4.44 -20.02 4.97
C ARG A 284 5.12 -18.87 4.24
N TRP A 285 4.40 -17.77 4.00
CA TRP A 285 4.99 -16.58 3.39
C TRP A 285 6.10 -15.98 4.26
N LEU A 286 5.88 -15.91 5.58
CA LEU A 286 6.89 -15.49 6.55
C LEU A 286 8.12 -16.39 6.53
N GLN A 287 7.93 -17.72 6.42
CA GLN A 287 9.03 -18.68 6.31
C GLN A 287 9.81 -18.50 5.00
N ALA A 288 9.12 -18.43 3.85
CA ALA A 288 9.74 -18.17 2.55
C ALA A 288 10.53 -16.85 2.56
N THR A 289 9.96 -15.80 3.17
CA THR A 289 10.62 -14.50 3.34
C THR A 289 11.94 -14.63 4.10
N ARG A 290 11.95 -15.39 5.21
CA ARG A 290 13.18 -15.62 6.00
C ARG A 290 14.22 -16.41 5.22
N THR A 291 13.83 -17.49 4.56
CA THR A 291 14.72 -18.31 3.73
C THR A 291 15.43 -17.47 2.68
N VAL A 292 14.68 -16.66 1.94
CA VAL A 292 15.23 -15.79 0.88
C VAL A 292 16.13 -14.70 1.47
N ALA A 293 15.71 -14.06 2.56
CA ALA A 293 16.50 -13.02 3.21
C ALA A 293 17.84 -13.56 3.74
N GLU A 294 17.84 -14.73 4.37
CA GLU A 294 19.06 -15.40 4.84
C GLU A 294 19.99 -15.77 3.69
N HIS A 295 19.43 -16.32 2.61
CA HIS A 295 20.19 -16.64 1.41
C HIS A 295 20.87 -15.40 0.80
N ARG A 296 20.16 -14.27 0.74
CA ARG A 296 20.71 -13.02 0.22
C ARG A 296 21.81 -12.42 1.10
N ARG A 297 21.61 -12.41 2.42
CA ARG A 297 22.64 -12.01 3.38
C ARG A 297 23.91 -12.86 3.22
N ALA A 298 23.76 -14.17 3.02
CA ALA A 298 24.90 -15.07 2.80
C ALA A 298 25.67 -14.76 1.49
N LEU A 299 24.99 -14.22 0.48
CA LEU A 299 25.59 -13.79 -0.78
C LEU A 299 26.17 -12.37 -0.74
N GLY A 300 26.04 -11.65 0.38
CA GLY A 300 26.45 -10.25 0.51
C GLY A 300 25.61 -9.30 -0.36
N ARG A 301 24.33 -9.64 -0.57
CA ARG A 301 23.37 -8.90 -1.40
C ARG A 301 22.17 -8.44 -0.60
#